data_AF-A0A7J8UES5-F1
#
_entry.id   AF-A0A7J8UES5-F1
#
_cell.length_a   1.000
_cell.length_b   1.000
_cell.length_c   1.000
_cell.angle_alpha   90.00
_cell.angle_beta   90.00
_cell.angle_gamma   90.00
#
_symmetry.space_group_name_H-M   'P 1'
#
loop_
_entity.id
_entity.type
_entity.pdbx_description
1 polymer ?
#
loop_
_entity_poly.entity_id
_entity_poly.type
_entity_poly.pdbx_seq_one_letter_code
_entity_poly.pdbx_strand_id
1 'polypeptide(L)'
;MEDFLELAKENTKKDLETCGVLGAFLTHPSQSCFMSSIDLHTQYSYQVMVPEAFAIVVAPTDNSRSYGIFRVSEPNGMSLLKECQEKGSQFHSHEETVDGSPIYERCTHVYKNSNLRFEIFDLR
;
A
#
# COMPACT_ATOMS: atom_id res chain seq x y z
N MET A 1 4.50 17.79 18.59
CA MET A 1 3.28 17.15 19.15
C MET A 1 2.04 17.79 18.52
N GLU A 2 1.99 19.12 18.42
CA GLU A 2 0.93 19.84 17.72
C GLU A 2 0.74 19.39 16.26
N ASP A 3 1.81 19.27 15.46
CA ASP A 3 1.74 18.80 14.07
C ASP A 3 1.11 17.40 13.93
N PHE A 4 1.43 16.48 14.85
CA PHE A 4 0.88 15.13 14.85
C PHE A 4 -0.62 15.15 15.18
N LEU A 5 -1.02 15.95 16.18
CA LEU A 5 -2.43 16.09 16.55
C LEU A 5 -3.24 16.77 15.44
N GLU A 6 -2.64 17.70 14.71
CA GLU A 6 -3.27 18.31 13.53
C GLU A 6 -3.43 17.31 12.38
N LEU A 7 -2.37 16.56 12.06
CA LEU A 7 -2.40 15.50 11.04
C LEU A 7 -3.38 14.37 11.38
N ALA A 8 -3.47 13.98 12.66
CA ALA A 8 -4.35 12.91 13.12
C ALA A 8 -5.81 13.35 13.27
N LYS A 9 -6.09 14.67 13.27
CA LYS A 9 -7.42 15.24 13.57
C LYS A 9 -8.54 14.70 12.68
N GLU A 10 -8.28 14.53 11.38
CA GLU A 10 -9.27 13.99 10.46
C GLU A 10 -9.55 12.51 10.69
N ASN A 11 -8.52 11.73 11.04
CA ASN A 11 -8.66 10.31 11.37
C ASN A 11 -9.42 10.14 12.69
N THR A 12 -9.05 10.90 13.74
CA THR A 12 -9.76 10.91 15.02
C THR A 12 -11.24 11.29 14.85
N LYS A 13 -11.56 12.27 14.00
CA LYS A 13 -12.95 12.66 13.70
C LYS A 13 -13.76 11.56 12.99
N LYS A 14 -13.10 10.63 12.32
CA LYS A 14 -13.71 9.49 11.62
C LYS A 14 -13.74 8.22 12.49
N ASP A 15 -13.43 8.33 13.79
CA ASP A 15 -13.19 7.20 14.70
C ASP A 15 -12.11 6.22 14.17
N LEU A 16 -11.21 6.70 13.30
CA LEU A 16 -10.04 5.98 12.83
C LEU A 16 -8.88 6.19 13.82
N GLU A 17 -9.04 5.71 15.05
CA GLU A 17 -7.95 5.66 16.04
C GLU A 17 -7.11 4.39 15.85
N THR A 18 -6.44 4.26 14.70
CA THR A 18 -5.59 3.09 14.41
C THR A 18 -4.11 3.49 14.48
N CYS A 19 -3.52 3.32 15.66
CA CYS A 19 -2.08 3.19 15.81
C CYS A 19 -1.69 1.71 15.55
N GLY A 20 -1.92 1.22 14.33
CA GLY A 20 -1.78 -0.19 13.95
C GLY A 20 -1.49 -0.36 12.46
N VAL A 21 -0.83 -1.47 12.09
CA VAL A 21 -0.15 -1.78 10.81
C VAL A 21 -0.76 -1.07 9.57
N LEU A 22 -0.10 -0.02 9.09
CA LEU A 22 -0.59 0.81 7.98
C LEU A 22 -0.06 0.41 6.59
N GLY A 23 0.73 -0.67 6.50
CA GLY A 23 1.26 -1.10 5.22
C GLY A 23 2.14 -2.34 5.28
N ALA A 24 2.22 -3.03 4.15
CA ALA A 24 3.25 -4.03 3.92
C ALA A 24 4.51 -3.36 3.38
N PHE A 25 5.68 -3.78 3.90
CA PHE A 25 6.98 -3.47 3.30
C PHE A 25 7.35 -4.58 2.34
N LEU A 26 7.51 -4.22 1.08
CA LEU A 26 7.81 -5.15 0.02
C LEU A 26 9.16 -4.75 -0.56
N THR A 27 10.12 -5.67 -0.55
CA THR A 27 11.46 -5.41 -1.09
C THR A 27 11.62 -6.16 -2.39
N HIS A 28 12.00 -5.44 -3.44
CA HIS A 28 12.34 -5.94 -4.76
C HIS A 28 13.86 -5.83 -4.95
N PRO A 29 14.65 -6.85 -4.57
CA PRO A 29 16.11 -6.72 -4.51
C PRO A 29 16.76 -6.49 -5.87
N SER A 30 16.14 -6.98 -6.95
CA SER A 30 16.66 -6.90 -8.32
C SER A 30 15.63 -6.43 -9.35
N GLN A 31 14.36 -6.29 -8.95
CA GLN A 31 13.26 -5.91 -9.82
C GLN A 31 13.00 -4.39 -9.77
N SER A 32 12.25 -3.89 -10.74
CA SER A 32 11.76 -2.51 -10.73
C SER A 32 10.73 -2.27 -9.63
N CYS A 33 10.46 -1.00 -9.36
CA CYS A 33 9.49 -0.59 -8.34
C CYS A 33 8.04 -0.66 -8.85
N PHE A 34 7.36 -1.77 -8.61
CA PHE A 34 5.95 -2.01 -8.95
C PHE A 34 5.25 -2.89 -7.89
N MET A 35 3.93 -3.04 -7.98
CA MET A 35 3.15 -4.00 -7.17
C MET A 35 2.96 -5.31 -7.96
N SER A 36 3.52 -6.42 -7.49
CA SER A 36 3.27 -7.75 -8.06
C SER A 36 1.87 -8.27 -7.69
N SER A 37 1.42 -9.37 -8.30
CA SER A 37 0.12 -9.99 -7.95
C SER A 37 0.02 -10.35 -6.47
N ILE A 38 1.08 -10.88 -5.86
CA ILE A 38 1.09 -11.21 -4.43
C ILE A 38 0.99 -9.94 -3.58
N ASP A 39 1.69 -8.88 -4.00
CA ASP A 39 1.65 -7.58 -3.32
C ASP A 39 0.25 -6.97 -3.38
N LEU A 40 -0.42 -7.09 -4.53
CA LEU A 40 -1.79 -6.60 -4.73
C LEU A 40 -2.78 -7.32 -3.81
N HIS A 41 -2.75 -8.65 -3.75
CA HIS A 41 -3.62 -9.43 -2.85
C HIS A 41 -3.33 -9.16 -1.38
N THR A 42 -2.05 -8.99 -1.03
CA THR A 42 -1.64 -8.60 0.32
C THR A 42 -2.19 -7.22 0.67
N GLN A 43 -1.97 -6.23 -0.19
CA GLN A 43 -2.42 -4.85 0.02
C GLN A 43 -3.94 -4.73 0.01
N TYR A 44 -4.64 -5.48 -0.83
CA TYR A 44 -6.10 -5.57 -0.84
C TYR A 44 -6.64 -5.93 0.55
N SER A 45 -6.05 -6.95 1.20
CA SER A 45 -6.48 -7.38 2.53
C SER A 45 -6.34 -6.26 3.57
N TYR A 46 -5.26 -5.48 3.51
CA TYR A 46 -5.10 -4.29 4.36
C TYR A 46 -6.12 -3.20 4.02
N GLN A 47 -6.32 -2.91 2.73
CA GLN A 47 -7.18 -1.80 2.29
C GLN A 47 -8.68 -2.08 2.47
N VAL A 48 -9.10 -3.35 2.52
CA VAL A 48 -10.46 -3.74 2.94
C VAL A 48 -10.72 -3.39 4.40
N MET A 49 -9.72 -3.59 5.27
CA MET A 49 -9.83 -3.32 6.70
C MET A 49 -9.65 -1.84 7.03
N VAL A 50 -8.74 -1.17 6.32
CA VAL A 50 -8.40 0.24 6.51
C VAL A 50 -8.30 0.90 5.14
N PRO A 51 -9.33 1.66 4.69
CA PRO A 51 -9.34 2.26 3.34
C PRO A 51 -8.16 3.18 3.04
N GLU A 52 -7.53 3.74 4.07
CA GLU A 52 -6.34 4.58 3.98
C GLU A 52 -5.02 3.80 3.89
N ALA A 53 -5.03 2.46 4.03
CA ALA A 53 -3.82 1.64 3.99
C ALA A 53 -3.05 1.80 2.67
N PHE A 54 -1.72 1.74 2.74
CA PHE A 54 -0.84 1.86 1.58
C PHE A 54 0.35 0.89 1.69
N ALA A 55 0.90 0.49 0.56
CA ALA A 55 2.11 -0.32 0.49
C ALA A 55 3.34 0.56 0.21
N ILE A 56 4.47 0.24 0.85
CA ILE A 56 5.77 0.79 0.45
C ILE A 56 6.56 -0.32 -0.24
N VAL A 57 6.89 -0.09 -1.50
CA VAL A 57 7.79 -0.97 -2.27
C VAL A 57 9.17 -0.33 -2.31
N VAL A 58 10.20 -1.06 -1.90
CA VAL A 58 11.60 -0.63 -1.96
C VAL A 58 12.31 -1.45 -3.02
N ALA A 59 12.88 -0.78 -4.02
CA ALA A 59 13.56 -1.38 -5.18
C ALA A 59 14.97 -0.79 -5.32
N PRO A 60 15.94 -1.21 -4.50
CA PRO A 60 17.24 -0.54 -4.39
C PRO A 60 18.07 -0.54 -5.69
N THR A 61 17.83 -1.48 -6.60
CA THR A 61 18.53 -1.60 -7.89
C THR A 61 17.84 -0.87 -9.03
N ASP A 62 16.64 -0.32 -8.80
CA ASP A 62 15.91 0.45 -9.81
C ASP A 62 16.45 1.89 -9.86
N ASN A 63 17.27 2.18 -10.87
CA ASN A 63 17.87 3.50 -11.08
C ASN A 63 16.83 4.60 -11.38
N SER A 64 15.60 4.24 -11.76
CA SER A 64 14.53 5.20 -12.04
C SER A 64 13.70 5.52 -10.80
N ARG A 65 13.53 4.55 -9.89
CA ARG A 65 12.65 4.67 -8.73
C ARG A 65 13.06 3.69 -7.63
N SER A 66 13.86 4.15 -6.68
CA SER A 66 14.35 3.32 -5.58
C SER A 66 13.27 2.92 -4.56
N TYR A 67 12.13 3.61 -4.54
CA TYR A 67 10.96 3.21 -3.76
C TYR A 67 9.67 3.84 -4.31
N GLY A 68 8.53 3.25 -3.96
CA GLY A 68 7.21 3.70 -4.31
C GLY A 68 6.22 3.52 -3.16
N ILE A 69 5.20 4.38 -3.12
CA ILE A 69 4.11 4.31 -2.16
C ILE A 69 2.83 4.15 -2.96
N PHE A 70 2.16 3.03 -2.77
CA PHE A 70 1.07 2.58 -3.63
C PHE A 70 -0.17 2.21 -2.82
N ARG A 71 -1.33 2.25 -3.48
CA ARG A 71 -2.60 1.72 -2.99
C ARG A 71 -3.31 0.99 -4.12
N VAL A 72 -4.22 0.09 -3.80
CA VAL A 72 -5.09 -0.51 -4.82
C VAL A 72 -6.09 0.56 -5.28
N SER A 73 -6.36 0.64 -6.58
CA SER A 73 -7.31 1.62 -7.13
C SER A 73 -8.74 1.32 -6.69
N GLU A 74 -9.51 2.38 -6.44
CA GLU A 74 -10.89 2.28 -5.99
C GLU A 74 -11.82 3.03 -6.95
N PRO A 75 -12.96 2.44 -7.38
CA PRO A 75 -13.49 1.13 -6.98
C PRO A 75 -12.91 -0.07 -7.75
N ASN A 76 -12.22 0.17 -8.86
CA ASN A 76 -11.99 -0.86 -9.87
C ASN A 76 -11.00 -1.95 -9.45
N GLY A 77 -9.81 -1.57 -8.97
CA GLY A 77 -8.80 -2.54 -8.53
C GLY A 77 -9.25 -3.35 -7.33
N MET A 78 -9.93 -2.71 -6.38
CA MET A 78 -10.51 -3.38 -5.21
C MET A 78 -11.59 -4.40 -5.61
N SER A 79 -12.45 -4.07 -6.58
CA SER A 79 -13.49 -4.98 -7.07
C SER A 79 -12.88 -6.17 -7.81
N LEU A 80 -11.88 -5.93 -8.67
CA LEU A 80 -11.19 -6.98 -9.41
C LEU A 80 -10.50 -7.98 -8.47
N LEU A 81 -9.76 -7.49 -7.47
CA LEU A 81 -9.09 -8.35 -6.49
C LEU A 81 -10.07 -9.11 -5.60
N LYS A 82 -11.22 -8.51 -5.27
CA LYS A 82 -12.30 -9.17 -4.51
C LYS A 82 -12.88 -10.38 -5.25
N GLU A 83 -13.03 -10.28 -6.56
CA GLU A 83 -13.65 -11.33 -7.39
C GLU A 83 -12.65 -12.41 -7.82
N CYS A 84 -11.36 -12.13 -7.70
CA CYS A 84 -10.29 -13.06 -8.06
C CYS A 84 -10.38 -14.38 -7.26
N GLN A 85 -10.47 -15.51 -7.97
CA GLN A 85 -10.54 -16.86 -7.40
C GLN A 85 -9.21 -17.62 -7.48
N GLU A 86 -8.17 -16.99 -8.02
CA GLU A 86 -6.86 -17.60 -8.13
C GLU A 86 -6.28 -17.84 -6.73
N LYS A 87 -5.82 -19.07 -6.47
CA LYS A 87 -5.30 -19.44 -5.16
C LYS A 87 -3.98 -18.70 -4.92
N GLY A 88 -3.87 -17.98 -3.80
CA GLY A 88 -2.74 -17.11 -3.43
C GLY A 88 -1.35 -17.77 -3.33
N SER A 89 -1.20 -19.04 -3.71
CA SER A 89 0.07 -19.76 -3.83
C SER A 89 0.72 -19.67 -5.22
N GLN A 90 0.04 -19.10 -6.22
CA GLN A 90 0.56 -19.02 -7.60
C GLN A 90 0.53 -17.58 -8.12
N PHE A 91 1.69 -17.12 -8.61
CA PHE A 91 1.78 -15.87 -9.36
C PHE A 91 0.89 -15.95 -10.59
N HIS A 92 0.02 -14.96 -10.77
CA HIS A 92 -0.86 -14.85 -11.92
C HIS A 92 -0.95 -13.39 -12.37
N SER A 93 -1.36 -13.18 -13.61
CA SER A 93 -1.66 -11.85 -14.13
C SER A 93 -3.11 -11.50 -13.81
N HIS A 94 -3.38 -10.23 -13.55
CA HIS A 94 -4.73 -9.70 -13.46
C HIS A 94 -5.16 -9.16 -14.83
N GLU A 95 -6.45 -9.29 -15.14
CA GLU A 95 -7.06 -8.64 -16.30
C GLU A 95 -7.04 -7.11 -16.14
N GLU A 96 -7.23 -6.39 -17.25
CA GLU A 96 -7.45 -4.96 -17.19
C GLU A 96 -8.77 -4.67 -16.44
N THR A 97 -8.82 -3.54 -15.74
CA THR A 97 -10.07 -3.11 -15.10
C THR A 97 -11.11 -2.76 -16.16
N VAL A 98 -12.38 -2.70 -15.76
CA VAL A 98 -13.53 -2.46 -16.66
C VAL A 98 -13.38 -1.17 -17.49
N ASP A 99 -12.73 -0.15 -16.95
CA ASP A 99 -12.51 1.15 -17.60
C ASP A 99 -11.07 1.34 -18.12
N GLY A 100 -10.23 0.30 -18.05
CA GLY A 100 -8.81 0.36 -18.44
C GLY A 100 -7.92 1.13 -17.46
N SER A 101 -8.45 1.53 -16.31
CA SER A 101 -7.64 2.13 -15.24
C SER A 101 -6.64 1.12 -14.65
N PRO A 102 -5.48 1.57 -14.14
CA PRO A 102 -4.55 0.70 -13.44
C PRO A 102 -5.19 0.04 -12.21
N ILE A 103 -4.85 -1.24 -11.95
CA ILE A 103 -5.30 -1.98 -10.76
C ILE A 103 -4.75 -1.40 -9.44
N TYR A 104 -3.66 -0.65 -9.50
CA TYR A 104 -3.08 0.09 -8.39
C TYR A 104 -2.54 1.44 -8.86
N GLU A 105 -2.42 2.37 -7.92
CA GLU A 105 -1.99 3.73 -8.18
C GLU A 105 -1.03 4.23 -7.11
N ARG A 106 -0.43 5.40 -7.36
CA ARG A 106 0.36 6.07 -6.33
C ARG A 106 -0.57 6.57 -5.24
N CYS A 107 -0.18 6.30 -4.00
CA CYS A 107 -0.88 6.82 -2.84
C CYS A 107 -0.59 8.32 -2.67
N THR A 108 -1.64 9.16 -2.72
CA THR A 108 -1.53 10.63 -2.64
C THR A 108 -1.88 11.18 -1.26
N HIS A 109 -2.61 10.42 -0.43
CA HIS A 109 -3.02 10.81 0.92
C HIS A 109 -1.98 10.49 2.00
N VAL A 110 -0.69 10.53 1.64
CA VAL A 110 0.45 10.26 2.55
C VAL A 110 1.27 11.52 2.75
N TYR A 111 1.41 11.92 4.01
CA TYR A 111 2.32 12.99 4.42
C TYR A 111 3.65 12.40 4.92
N LYS A 112 4.77 12.95 4.44
CA LYS A 112 6.12 12.53 4.84
C LYS A 112 6.75 13.59 5.73
N ASN A 113 7.25 13.18 6.89
CA ASN A 113 7.95 14.05 7.81
C ASN A 113 9.26 13.40 8.27
N SER A 114 10.39 13.98 7.87
CA SER A 114 11.73 13.50 8.21
C SER A 114 12.13 13.75 9.67
N ASN A 115 11.38 14.58 10.39
CA ASN A 115 11.66 14.93 11.78
C ASN A 115 10.96 13.97 12.75
N LEU A 116 10.16 13.02 12.25
CA LEU A 116 9.57 11.98 13.08
C LEU A 116 10.63 10.96 13.45
N ARG A 117 10.69 10.62 14.73
CA ARG A 117 11.50 9.51 15.23
C ARG A 117 10.74 8.21 14.99
N PHE A 118 11.42 7.21 14.45
CA PHE A 118 10.90 5.85 14.33
C PHE A 118 11.90 4.86 14.92
N GLU A 119 11.42 3.69 15.31
CA GLU A 119 12.23 2.59 15.85
C GLU A 119 11.96 1.33 15.03
N ILE A 120 13.01 0.56 14.76
CA ILE A 120 12.91 -0.73 14.08
C ILE A 120 13.11 -1.82 15.12
N PHE A 121 12.11 -2.68 15.27
CA PHE A 121 12.18 -3.88 16.09
C PHE A 121 12.32 -5.09 15.17
N ASP A 122 13.50 -5.71 15.17
CA ASP A 122 13.77 -6.92 14.42
C ASP A 122 13.44 -8.15 15.28
N LEU A 123 12.53 -9.00 14.79
CA LEU A 123 12.02 -10.19 15.50
C LEU A 123 12.52 -11.52 14.89
N ARG A 124 13.46 -11.47 13.94
CA ARG A 124 14.00 -12.64 13.24
C ARG A 124 14.99 -13.46 14.07
#